data_AF-A0ABD4A2E0-F1
#
_entry.id   AF-A0ABD4A2E0-F1
#
_cell.length_a   1.000
_cell.length_b   1.000
_cell.length_c   1.000
_cell.angle_alpha   90.00
_cell.angle_beta   90.00
_cell.angle_gamma   90.00
#
_symmetry.space_group_name_H-M   'P 1'
#
loop_
_entity.id
_entity.type
_entity.pdbx_description
1 polymer ?
#
loop_
_entity_poly.entity_id
_entity_poly.type
_entity_poly.pdbx_seq_one_letter_code
_entity_poly.pdbx_strand_id
1 'polypeptide(L)'
;MLKKLLEGNIKTMERRNLVKSQKYSEKLKQSLNKYKNQAITNAEVIEELIQMAKDMKKEREEEKNLGLNEDEIAFYDALTSESIVKELMEDEVLRKIANELTQAIRRNMTIDWHVRKSARAGMRRIIKRLLKKYDYPPEQAKKALDTVMRQAELMAEHTEVRDWNTLQAAESKGEYRL
;
A
#
# COMPACT_ATOMS: atom_id res chain seq x y z
N MET A 1 2.50 1.70 27.54
CA MET A 1 1.48 2.51 26.83
C MET A 1 1.88 2.83 25.39
N LEU A 2 3.08 3.38 25.16
CA LEU A 2 3.59 3.71 23.81
C LEU A 2 3.57 2.55 22.81
N LYS A 3 4.03 1.36 23.22
CA LYS A 3 3.96 0.14 22.40
C LYS A 3 2.57 -0.11 21.82
N LYS A 4 1.52 -0.08 22.65
CA LYS A 4 0.13 -0.34 22.22
C LYS A 4 -0.37 0.71 21.23
N LEU A 5 0.05 1.97 21.38
CA LEU A 5 -0.28 3.04 20.44
C LEU A 5 0.37 2.81 19.08
N LEU A 6 1.65 2.44 19.05
CA LEU A 6 2.36 2.11 17.82
C LEU A 6 1.76 0.89 17.13
N GLU A 7 1.45 -0.17 17.88
CA GLU A 7 0.75 -1.35 17.34
C GLU A 7 -0.61 -0.99 16.74
N GLY A 8 -1.39 -0.11 17.39
CA GLY A 8 -2.65 0.38 16.86
C GLY A 8 -2.51 1.18 15.57
N ASN A 9 -1.49 2.05 15.49
CA ASN A 9 -1.18 2.80 14.27
C ASN A 9 -0.73 1.88 13.13
N ILE A 10 0.15 0.91 13.41
CA ILE A 10 0.60 -0.08 12.42
C ILE A 10 -0.58 -0.91 11.90
N LYS A 11 -1.49 -1.35 12.78
CA LYS A 11 -2.70 -2.08 12.39
C LYS A 11 -3.65 -1.25 11.53
N THR A 12 -3.69 0.06 11.74
CA THR A 12 -4.47 0.97 10.89
C THR A 12 -3.82 1.12 9.52
N MET A 13 -2.48 1.23 9.48
CA MET A 13 -1.72 1.25 8.23
C MET A 13 -1.84 -0.08 7.46
N GLU A 14 -1.85 -1.22 8.16
CA GLU A 14 -1.94 -2.56 7.57
C GLU A 14 -3.17 -2.73 6.67
N ARG A 15 -4.27 -2.06 7.00
CA ARG A 15 -5.50 -2.08 6.19
C ARG A 15 -5.42 -1.34 4.86
N ARG A 16 -4.37 -0.54 4.66
CA ARG A 16 -4.27 0.35 3.49
C ARG A 16 -2.94 0.28 2.78
N ASN A 17 -1.85 0.03 3.50
CA ASN A 17 -0.49 0.06 2.99
C ASN A 17 0.33 -1.10 3.53
N LEU A 18 0.54 -2.09 2.67
CA LEU A 18 1.28 -3.30 2.98
C LEU A 18 2.75 -3.01 3.27
N VAL A 19 3.39 -2.15 2.47
CA VAL A 19 4.84 -1.91 2.55
C VAL A 19 5.21 -1.18 3.84
N LYS A 20 4.49 -0.10 4.16
CA LYS A 20 4.74 0.66 5.39
C LYS A 20 4.41 -0.15 6.63
N SER A 21 3.28 -0.86 6.64
CA SER A 21 2.91 -1.68 7.79
C SER A 21 3.93 -2.78 8.07
N GLN A 22 4.46 -3.45 7.04
CA GLN A 22 5.54 -4.43 7.19
C GLN A 22 6.83 -3.80 7.72
N LYS A 23 7.27 -2.67 7.13
CA LYS A 23 8.48 -1.94 7.56
C LYS A 23 8.42 -1.58 9.06
N TYR A 24 7.32 -1.00 9.52
CA TYR A 24 7.18 -0.57 10.91
C TYR A 24 6.93 -1.74 11.87
N SER A 25 6.17 -2.76 11.45
CA SER A 25 5.97 -3.99 12.23
C SER A 25 7.30 -4.71 12.48
N GLU A 26 8.13 -4.82 11.44
CA GLU A 26 9.45 -5.44 11.55
C GLU A 26 10.39 -4.63 12.45
N LYS A 27 10.47 -3.31 12.27
CA LYS A 27 11.25 -2.44 13.15
C LYS A 27 10.81 -2.57 14.61
N LEU A 28 9.51 -2.56 14.88
CA LEU A 28 8.97 -2.71 16.24
C LEU A 28 9.37 -4.06 16.84
N LYS A 29 9.24 -5.14 16.07
CA LYS A 29 9.63 -6.48 16.51
C LYS A 29 11.12 -6.57 16.79
N GLN A 30 11.97 -5.96 15.95
CA GLN A 30 13.41 -5.91 16.14
C GLN A 30 13.79 -5.18 17.44
N SER A 31 13.25 -3.99 17.69
CA SER A 31 13.47 -3.23 18.93
C SER A 31 13.06 -4.03 20.17
N LEU A 32 11.89 -4.69 20.13
CA LEU A 32 11.42 -5.53 21.23
C LEU A 32 12.28 -6.79 21.43
N ASN A 33 12.83 -7.36 20.37
CA ASN A 33 13.72 -8.51 20.46
C ASN A 33 15.08 -8.13 21.06
N LYS A 34 15.65 -6.98 20.67
CA LYS A 34 16.88 -6.45 21.30
C LYS A 34 16.68 -6.28 22.81
N TYR A 35 15.53 -5.75 23.21
CA TYR A 35 15.16 -5.65 24.62
C TYR A 35 15.09 -7.01 25.31
N LYS A 36 14.35 -7.95 24.72
CA LYS A 36 14.17 -9.30 25.27
C LYS A 36 15.51 -10.03 25.48
N ASN A 37 16.45 -9.80 24.57
CA ASN A 37 17.78 -10.40 24.61
C ASN A 37 18.78 -9.58 25.46
N GLN A 38 18.32 -8.56 26.20
CA GLN A 38 19.14 -7.66 27.02
C GLN A 38 20.25 -6.95 26.23
N ALA A 39 20.09 -6.82 24.92
CA ALA A 39 21.04 -6.14 24.04
C ALA A 39 20.95 -4.61 24.18
N ILE A 40 19.83 -4.11 24.71
CA ILE A 40 19.57 -2.70 24.99
C ILE A 40 18.77 -2.55 26.30
N THR A 41 18.92 -1.40 26.94
CA THR A 41 18.26 -1.02 28.19
C THR A 41 16.81 -0.55 27.97
N ASN A 42 16.04 -0.47 29.06
CA ASN A 42 14.68 0.09 29.02
C ASN A 42 14.62 1.49 28.40
N ALA A 43 15.60 2.35 28.72
CA ALA A 43 15.64 3.71 28.21
C ALA A 43 15.90 3.75 26.70
N GLU A 44 16.84 2.94 26.21
CA GLU A 44 17.17 2.84 24.78
C GLU A 44 15.99 2.30 23.96
N VAL A 45 15.25 1.33 24.48
CA VAL A 45 14.02 0.84 23.81
C VAL A 45 12.99 1.96 23.69
N ILE A 46 12.77 2.72 24.76
CA ILE A 46 11.82 3.83 24.75
C ILE A 46 12.25 4.87 23.72
N GLU A 47 13.54 5.19 23.62
CA GLU A 47 14.07 6.11 22.61
C GLU A 47 13.86 5.58 21.18
N GLU A 48 14.15 4.29 20.91
CA GLU A 48 13.88 3.67 19.61
C GLU A 48 12.38 3.75 19.24
N LEU A 49 11.48 3.54 20.20
CA LEU A 49 10.03 3.65 19.99
C LEU A 49 9.58 5.11 19.76
N ILE A 50 10.18 6.07 20.47
CA ILE A 50 9.93 7.51 20.25
C ILE A 50 10.40 7.92 18.86
N GLN A 51 11.59 7.48 18.45
CA GLN A 51 12.13 7.78 17.13
C GLN A 51 11.24 7.18 16.03
N MET A 52 10.77 5.95 16.21
CA MET A 52 9.80 5.34 15.30
C MET A 52 8.51 6.16 15.19
N ALA A 53 7.97 6.64 16.31
CA ALA A 53 6.77 7.49 16.30
C ALA A 53 7.01 8.80 15.53
N LYS A 54 8.18 9.42 15.69
CA LYS A 54 8.58 10.63 14.96
C LYS A 54 8.71 10.34 13.46
N ASP A 55 9.34 9.24 13.08
CA ASP A 55 9.49 8.83 11.68
C ASP A 55 8.13 8.61 11.02
N MET A 56 7.20 7.91 11.68
CA MET A 56 5.83 7.69 11.18
C MET A 56 5.08 9.01 10.99
N LYS A 57 5.26 9.97 11.91
CA LYS A 57 4.63 11.29 11.81
C LYS A 57 5.21 12.08 10.63
N LYS A 58 6.54 12.07 10.47
CA LYS A 58 7.24 12.76 9.40
C LYS A 58 6.86 12.21 8.03
N GLU A 59 6.88 10.88 7.85
CA GLU A 59 6.45 10.25 6.59
C GLU A 59 5.00 10.63 6.24
N ARG A 60 4.10 10.66 7.23
CA ARG A 60 2.71 11.09 7.04
C ARG A 60 2.57 12.57 6.64
N GLU A 61 3.45 13.43 7.10
CA GLU A 61 3.47 14.85 6.71
C GLU A 61 4.03 15.01 5.29
N GLU A 62 5.09 14.29 4.94
CA GLU A 62 5.65 14.26 3.59
C GLU A 62 4.63 13.74 2.57
N GLU A 63 3.89 12.68 2.91
CA GLU A 63 2.81 12.14 2.09
C GLU A 63 1.72 13.16 1.74
N LYS A 64 1.35 14.02 2.71
CA LYS A 64 0.36 15.08 2.46
C LYS A 64 0.83 16.07 1.40
N ASN A 65 2.13 16.28 1.28
CA ASN A 65 2.73 17.17 0.29
C ASN A 65 2.79 16.53 -1.11
N LEU A 66 2.67 15.21 -1.22
CA LEU A 66 2.66 14.52 -2.52
C LEU A 66 1.36 14.73 -3.30
N GLY A 67 0.29 15.21 -2.66
CA GLY A 67 -1.02 15.42 -3.29
C GLY A 67 -1.67 14.13 -3.78
N LEU A 68 -1.22 12.97 -3.28
CA LEU A 68 -1.75 11.65 -3.61
C LEU A 68 -2.81 11.25 -2.58
N ASN A 69 -3.80 10.47 -3.02
CA ASN A 69 -4.74 9.84 -2.08
C ASN A 69 -4.08 8.67 -1.33
N GLU A 70 -4.73 8.15 -0.28
CA GLU A 70 -4.15 7.09 0.55
C GLU A 70 -3.84 5.79 -0.21
N ASP A 71 -4.65 5.42 -1.20
CA ASP A 71 -4.41 4.24 -2.03
C ASP A 71 -3.24 4.47 -2.99
N GLU A 72 -3.17 5.67 -3.59
CA GLU A 72 -2.07 6.09 -4.45
C GLU A 72 -0.73 6.12 -3.70
N ILE A 73 -0.73 6.57 -2.45
CA ILE A 73 0.45 6.51 -1.57
C ILE A 73 0.87 5.05 -1.35
N ALA A 74 -0.09 4.15 -1.12
CA ALA A 74 0.22 2.74 -0.92
C ALA A 74 0.82 2.09 -2.17
N PHE A 75 0.32 2.44 -3.36
CA PHE A 75 0.93 1.99 -4.62
C PHE A 75 2.28 2.65 -4.89
N TYR A 76 2.46 3.92 -4.54
CA TYR A 76 3.76 4.59 -4.61
C TYR A 76 4.81 3.89 -3.74
N ASP A 77 4.46 3.52 -2.51
CA ASP A 77 5.34 2.74 -1.63
C ASP A 77 5.58 1.31 -2.16
N ALA A 78 4.58 0.68 -2.79
CA ALA A 78 4.74 -0.61 -3.44
C ALA A 78 5.76 -0.55 -4.59
N LEU A 79 5.70 0.49 -5.42
CA LEU A 79 6.62 0.75 -6.53
C LEU A 79 8.02 1.11 -6.04
N THR A 80 8.14 1.81 -4.91
CA THR A 80 9.42 2.25 -4.34
C THR A 80 9.90 1.37 -3.18
N SER A 81 9.39 0.14 -3.12
CA SER A 81 9.76 -0.83 -2.08
C SER A 81 11.24 -1.19 -2.09
N GLU A 82 11.91 -1.07 -3.23
CA GLU A 82 13.37 -1.08 -3.32
C GLU A 82 13.92 0.34 -3.36
N SER A 83 14.89 0.64 -2.49
CA SER A 83 15.49 1.98 -2.39
C SER A 83 16.12 2.44 -3.71
N ILE A 84 16.70 1.51 -4.48
CA ILE A 84 17.34 1.80 -5.76
C ILE A 84 16.37 2.39 -6.79
N VAL A 85 15.06 2.12 -6.68
CA VAL A 85 14.06 2.66 -7.61
C VAL A 85 13.97 4.19 -7.50
N LYS A 86 14.11 4.74 -6.28
CA LYS A 86 14.11 6.19 -6.05
C LYS A 86 15.38 6.87 -6.57
N GLU A 87 16.46 6.12 -6.75
CA GLU A 87 17.72 6.62 -7.32
C GLU A 87 17.70 6.54 -8.86
N LEU A 88 16.99 5.56 -9.42
CA LEU A 88 16.92 5.31 -10.86
C LEU A 88 15.80 6.10 -11.56
N MET A 89 14.79 6.56 -10.84
CA MET A 89 13.62 7.23 -11.42
C MET A 89 13.29 8.51 -10.67
N GLU A 90 12.85 9.52 -11.41
CA GLU A 90 12.35 10.76 -10.84
C GLU A 90 11.04 10.55 -10.06
N ASP A 91 10.93 11.20 -8.90
CA ASP A 91 9.74 11.12 -8.04
C ASP A 91 8.45 11.53 -8.76
N GLU A 92 8.51 12.49 -9.69
CA GLU A 92 7.36 12.90 -10.50
C GLU A 92 6.82 11.76 -11.38
N VAL A 93 7.72 10.96 -11.95
CA VAL A 93 7.35 9.81 -12.78
C VAL A 93 6.73 8.73 -11.90
N LEU A 94 7.34 8.44 -10.75
CA LEU A 94 6.81 7.46 -9.79
C LEU A 94 5.41 7.83 -9.28
N ARG A 95 5.16 9.11 -9.01
CA ARG A 95 3.82 9.63 -8.66
C ARG A 95 2.80 9.44 -9.79
N LYS A 96 3.19 9.72 -11.04
CA LYS A 96 2.31 9.50 -12.22
C LYS A 96 1.99 8.01 -12.39
N ILE A 97 2.98 7.13 -12.24
CA ILE A 97 2.77 5.68 -12.29
C ILE A 97 1.79 5.28 -11.18
N ALA A 98 2.00 5.70 -9.93
CA ALA A 98 1.14 5.36 -8.81
C ALA A 98 -0.32 5.80 -9.03
N ASN A 99 -0.53 7.01 -9.56
CA ASN A 99 -1.86 7.51 -9.90
C ASN A 99 -2.54 6.69 -11.01
N GLU A 100 -1.87 6.49 -12.16
CA GLU A 100 -2.43 5.73 -13.28
C GLU A 100 -2.66 4.26 -12.91
N LEU A 101 -1.77 3.68 -12.11
CA LEU A 101 -1.87 2.32 -11.59
C LEU A 101 -3.08 2.17 -10.67
N THR A 102 -3.29 3.09 -9.73
CA THR A 102 -4.45 3.08 -8.82
C THR A 102 -5.75 3.15 -9.62
N GLN A 103 -5.83 4.06 -10.60
CA GLN A 103 -7.01 4.17 -11.46
C GLN A 103 -7.24 2.92 -12.31
N ALA A 104 -6.18 2.36 -12.90
CA ALA A 104 -6.28 1.17 -13.72
C ALA A 104 -6.74 -0.04 -12.90
N ILE A 105 -6.22 -0.21 -11.69
CA ILE A 105 -6.62 -1.28 -10.78
C ILE A 105 -8.08 -1.09 -10.37
N ARG A 106 -8.47 0.10 -9.89
CA ARG A 106 -9.87 0.39 -9.50
C ARG A 106 -10.86 0.09 -10.63
N ARG A 107 -10.56 0.48 -11.87
CA ARG A 107 -11.43 0.23 -13.04
C ARG A 107 -11.54 -1.25 -13.41
N ASN A 108 -10.50 -2.04 -13.16
CA ASN A 108 -10.44 -3.47 -13.50
C ASN A 108 -10.66 -4.39 -12.29
N MET A 109 -11.00 -3.83 -11.14
CA MET A 109 -11.26 -4.57 -9.90
C MET A 109 -12.67 -5.16 -9.96
N THR A 110 -12.79 -6.36 -10.52
CA THR A 110 -14.04 -7.15 -10.50
C THR A 110 -14.00 -8.09 -9.30
N ILE A 111 -15.09 -8.28 -8.54
CA ILE A 111 -15.16 -9.14 -7.32
C ILE A 111 -14.38 -10.46 -7.47
N ASP A 112 -14.53 -11.12 -8.62
CA ASP A 112 -13.95 -12.46 -8.87
C ASP A 112 -12.42 -12.50 -9.00
N TRP A 113 -11.73 -11.36 -8.97
CA TRP A 113 -10.32 -11.29 -9.33
C TRP A 113 -9.38 -12.04 -8.37
N HIS A 114 -9.77 -12.15 -7.09
CA HIS A 114 -9.02 -12.90 -6.09
C HIS A 114 -9.13 -14.43 -6.33
N VAL A 115 -10.27 -14.89 -6.84
CA VAL A 115 -10.60 -16.31 -7.03
C VAL A 115 -10.17 -16.82 -8.41
N ARG A 116 -10.32 -16.00 -9.46
CA ARG A 116 -10.08 -16.43 -10.85
C ARG A 116 -8.64 -16.17 -11.30
N LYS A 117 -7.90 -17.24 -11.62
CA LYS A 117 -6.54 -17.17 -12.21
C LYS A 117 -6.48 -16.29 -13.47
N SER A 118 -7.53 -16.27 -14.29
CA SER A 118 -7.62 -15.46 -15.50
C SER A 118 -7.64 -13.96 -15.21
N ALA A 119 -8.43 -13.52 -14.23
CA ALA A 119 -8.51 -12.13 -13.80
C ALA A 119 -7.18 -11.65 -13.20
N ARG A 120 -6.52 -12.48 -12.37
CA ARG A 120 -5.17 -12.19 -11.86
C ARG A 120 -4.13 -12.05 -12.98
N ALA A 121 -4.19 -12.90 -14.00
CA ALA A 121 -3.32 -12.80 -15.17
C ALA A 121 -3.60 -11.52 -15.98
N GLY A 122 -4.87 -11.11 -16.10
CA GLY A 122 -5.28 -9.83 -16.69
C GLY A 122 -4.68 -8.65 -15.95
N MET A 123 -4.83 -8.60 -14.62
CA MET A 123 -4.26 -7.55 -13.77
C MET A 123 -2.74 -7.46 -13.93
N ARG A 124 -2.02 -8.60 -13.89
CA ARG A 124 -0.57 -8.66 -14.12
C ARG A 124 -0.17 -8.07 -15.48
N ARG A 125 -0.96 -8.32 -16.55
CA ARG A 125 -0.68 -7.75 -17.88
C ARG A 125 -0.85 -6.24 -17.88
N ILE A 126 -1.88 -5.71 -17.21
CA ILE A 126 -2.12 -4.27 -17.09
C ILE A 126 -0.96 -3.60 -16.36
N ILE A 127 -0.57 -4.13 -15.20
CA ILE A 127 0.53 -3.58 -14.39
C ILE A 127 1.84 -3.62 -15.18
N LYS A 128 2.17 -4.76 -15.82
CA LYS A 128 3.38 -4.87 -16.67
C LYS A 128 3.39 -3.85 -17.81
N ARG A 129 2.23 -3.61 -18.45
CA ARG A 129 2.11 -2.63 -19.52
C ARG A 129 2.35 -1.21 -19.00
N LEU A 130 1.84 -0.88 -17.82
CA LEU A 130 2.07 0.41 -17.17
C LEU A 130 3.54 0.60 -16.80
N LEU A 131 4.17 -0.38 -16.13
CA LEU A 131 5.59 -0.30 -15.79
C LEU A 131 6.46 -0.11 -17.04
N LYS A 132 6.14 -0.82 -18.14
CA LYS A 132 6.85 -0.67 -19.42
C LYS A 132 6.62 0.69 -20.08
N LYS A 133 5.44 1.29 -19.94
CA LYS A 133 5.11 2.60 -20.52
C LYS A 133 5.96 3.73 -19.94
N TYR A 134 6.40 3.59 -18.69
CA TYR A 134 7.19 4.58 -17.96
C TYR A 134 8.66 4.17 -17.81
N ASP A 135 9.15 3.25 -18.63
CA ASP A 135 10.54 2.77 -18.64
C ASP A 135 11.03 2.31 -17.25
N TYR A 136 10.14 1.67 -16.48
CA TYR A 136 10.49 1.17 -15.15
C TYR A 136 11.61 0.12 -15.25
N PRO A 137 12.66 0.20 -14.41
CA PRO A 137 13.82 -0.69 -14.45
C PRO A 137 13.43 -2.18 -14.46
N PRO A 138 13.87 -2.97 -15.47
CA PRO A 138 13.40 -4.34 -15.68
C PRO A 138 13.81 -5.31 -14.57
N GLU A 139 14.97 -5.07 -13.93
CA GLU A 139 15.47 -5.86 -12.80
C GLU A 139 14.53 -5.76 -11.59
N GLN A 140 14.09 -4.54 -11.27
CA GLN A 140 13.20 -4.26 -10.15
C GLN A 140 11.72 -4.51 -10.49
N ALA A 141 11.36 -4.48 -11.78
CA ALA A 141 9.97 -4.62 -12.24
C ALA A 141 9.31 -5.91 -11.76
N LYS A 142 10.06 -7.01 -11.64
CA LYS A 142 9.51 -8.30 -11.17
C LYS A 142 9.06 -8.22 -9.72
N LYS A 143 9.87 -7.66 -8.84
CA LYS A 143 9.55 -7.52 -7.42
C LYS A 143 8.49 -6.45 -7.21
N ALA A 144 8.59 -5.32 -7.90
CA ALA A 144 7.58 -4.27 -7.88
C ALA A 144 6.21 -4.80 -8.31
N LEU A 145 6.14 -5.62 -9.36
CA LEU A 145 4.91 -6.28 -9.80
C LEU A 145 4.31 -7.15 -8.69
N ASP A 146 5.10 -7.99 -8.03
CA ASP A 146 4.61 -8.86 -6.97
C ASP A 146 4.12 -8.05 -5.74
N THR A 147 4.84 -6.99 -5.35
CA THR A 147 4.44 -6.09 -4.26
C THR A 147 3.15 -5.34 -4.59
N VAL A 148 3.05 -4.79 -5.81
CA VAL A 148 1.84 -4.08 -6.30
C VAL A 148 0.64 -5.02 -6.37
N MET A 149 0.83 -6.27 -6.80
CA MET A 149 -0.25 -7.27 -6.82
C MET A 149 -0.79 -7.54 -5.41
N ARG A 150 0.08 -7.70 -4.41
CA ARG A 150 -0.34 -7.88 -3.02
C ARG A 150 -1.02 -6.63 -2.45
N GLN A 151 -0.54 -5.44 -2.82
CA GLN A 151 -1.17 -4.18 -2.44
C GLN A 151 -2.58 -4.04 -3.05
N ALA A 152 -2.76 -4.49 -4.29
CA ALA A 152 -4.08 -4.57 -4.91
C ALA A 152 -4.99 -5.56 -4.18
N GLU A 153 -4.46 -6.69 -3.70
CA GLU A 153 -5.22 -7.71 -2.95
C GLU A 153 -5.77 -7.11 -1.67
N LEU A 154 -4.91 -6.40 -0.93
CA LEU A 154 -5.28 -5.67 0.26
C LEU A 154 -6.36 -4.61 -0.01
N MET A 155 -6.22 -3.84 -1.09
CA MET A 155 -7.21 -2.82 -1.47
C MET A 155 -8.59 -3.45 -1.74
N ALA A 156 -8.65 -4.59 -2.42
CA ALA A 156 -9.92 -5.24 -2.71
C ALA A 156 -10.59 -5.84 -1.48
N GLU A 157 -9.83 -6.51 -0.61
CA GLU A 157 -10.35 -7.08 0.65
C GLU A 157 -11.03 -6.00 1.51
N HIS A 158 -10.51 -4.77 1.48
CA HIS A 158 -11.07 -3.65 2.21
C HIS A 158 -12.12 -2.83 1.44
N THR A 159 -12.34 -3.11 0.15
CA THR A 159 -13.39 -2.48 -0.67
C THR A 159 -14.75 -3.19 -0.52
N GLU A 160 -14.78 -4.45 -0.06
CA GLU A 160 -15.98 -5.32 -0.05
C GLU A 160 -17.13 -4.91 0.91
N VAL A 161 -17.07 -3.78 1.63
CA VAL A 161 -18.11 -3.44 2.63
C VAL A 161 -18.85 -2.11 2.36
N ARG A 162 -18.44 -1.28 1.39
CA ARG A 162 -19.06 0.06 1.23
C ARG A 162 -19.84 0.32 -0.06
N ASP A 163 -19.45 -0.25 -1.20
CA ASP A 163 -20.00 0.22 -2.48
C ASP A 163 -21.17 -0.60 -3.06
N TRP A 164 -21.52 -1.77 -2.51
CA TRP A 164 -22.65 -2.55 -3.04
C TRP A 164 -24.03 -2.05 -2.61
N ASN A 165 -24.16 -1.48 -1.41
CA ASN A 165 -25.42 -0.88 -0.97
C ASN A 165 -25.70 0.47 -1.65
N THR A 166 -24.66 1.18 -2.10
CA THR A 166 -24.82 2.49 -2.76
C THR A 166 -25.18 2.33 -4.24
N LEU A 167 -24.71 1.26 -4.91
CA LEU A 167 -25.06 0.97 -6.30
C LEU A 167 -26.47 0.37 -6.45
N GLN A 168 -26.92 -0.49 -5.52
CA GLN A 168 -28.31 -0.99 -5.55
C GLN A 168 -29.36 0.10 -5.26
N ALA A 169 -29.00 1.15 -4.50
CA ALA A 169 -29.90 2.27 -4.22
C ALA A 169 -30.13 3.17 -5.44
N ALA A 170 -29.20 3.20 -6.40
CA ALA A 170 -29.32 3.99 -7.63
C ALA A 170 -30.12 3.29 -8.74
N GLU A 171 -30.26 1.95 -8.70
CA GLU A 171 -31.00 1.17 -9.70
C GLU A 171 -32.42 0.77 -9.27
N SER A 172 -32.99 1.36 -8.21
CA SER A 172 -34.41 1.16 -7.86
C SER A 172 -35.22 2.44 -8.01
N LYS A 173 -35.63 2.74 -9.25
CA LYS A 173 -36.95 3.24 -9.67
C LYS A 173 -36.86 3.85 -11.07
N GLY A 174 -37.27 3.08 -12.07
CA GLY A 174 -37.40 3.59 -13.44
C GLY A 174 -37.79 2.51 -14.45
N GLU A 175 -39.04 2.06 -14.35
CA GLU A 175 -39.87 1.58 -15.47
C GLU A 175 -39.30 0.53 -16.46
N TYR A 176 -39.72 -0.72 -16.25
CA TYR A 176 -40.19 -1.55 -17.37
C TYR A 176 -41.64 -1.94 -17.11
N ARG A 177 -42.56 -1.23 -17.74
CA ARG A 177 -43.92 -1.74 -17.99
C ARG A 177 -43.85 -2.56 -19.29
N LEU A 178 -44.42 -3.77 -19.22
CA LEU A 178 -44.61 -4.73 -20.32
C LEU A 178 -45.34 -4.08 -21.52
#